data_AF-A0A1R1A967-F1
#
_entry.id   AF-A0A1R1A967-F1
#
_cell.length_a   1.000
_cell.length_b   1.000
_cell.length_c   1.000
_cell.angle_alpha   90.00
_cell.angle_beta   90.00
_cell.angle_gamma   90.00
#
_symmetry.space_group_name_H-M   'P 1'
#
loop_
_entity.id
_entity.type
_entity.pdbx_description
1 polymer ?
#
loop_
_entity_poly.entity_id
_entity_poly.type
_entity_poly.pdbx_seq_one_letter_code
_entity_poly.pdbx_strand_id
1 'polypeptide(L)'
;MSAKSILKVSNVKAARKTSKTNSRARISSECISPVEQKSCGRREDPAVEAMQEAGAELSDIFKQLKDERTAAKLVRAIRCRDARAVQNLIDCHCRVVNFFCTRDKDCVRIFCAFGRNHDVTVSFDICVKREVDECRRQFW
;
A
#
# COMPACT_ATOMS: atom_id res chain seq x y z
N MET A 1 11.28 -53.25 7.70
CA MET A 1 10.69 -54.07 6.62
C MET A 1 10.09 -53.13 5.58
N SER A 2 10.39 -53.39 4.29
CA SER A 2 10.08 -52.54 3.13
C SER A 2 8.75 -52.96 2.50
N ALA A 3 7.98 -52.00 1.97
CA ALA A 3 7.00 -52.27 0.93
C ALA A 3 6.88 -51.05 -0.01
N LYS A 4 7.54 -51.16 -1.17
CA LYS A 4 7.33 -50.34 -2.36
C LYS A 4 6.09 -50.87 -3.08
N SER A 5 5.17 -49.99 -3.49
CA SER A 5 4.17 -50.31 -4.52
C SER A 5 4.29 -49.32 -5.68
N ILE A 6 4.64 -49.89 -6.84
CA ILE A 6 4.74 -49.27 -8.16
C ILE A 6 3.50 -49.69 -8.97
N LEU A 7 3.19 -48.93 -10.03
CA LEU A 7 2.28 -49.18 -11.18
C LEU A 7 0.92 -48.43 -11.05
N LYS A 8 0.36 -47.77 -12.08
CA LYS A 8 0.41 -48.03 -13.52
C LYS A 8 -0.05 -46.80 -14.32
N VAL A 9 0.66 -46.47 -15.40
CA VAL A 9 0.34 -45.43 -16.39
C VAL A 9 -0.79 -45.90 -17.30
N SER A 10 -1.72 -45.00 -17.66
CA SER A 10 -2.65 -45.18 -18.79
C SER A 10 -2.57 -44.00 -19.76
N ASN A 11 -1.98 -44.27 -20.92
CA ASN A 11 -1.94 -43.44 -22.12
C ASN A 11 -3.33 -43.45 -22.79
N VAL A 12 -3.83 -42.30 -23.26
CA VAL A 12 -4.90 -42.27 -24.27
C VAL A 12 -4.45 -41.40 -25.45
N LYS A 13 -4.35 -42.06 -26.61
CA LYS A 13 -3.92 -41.52 -27.90
C LYS A 13 -5.05 -40.79 -28.63
N ALA A 14 -4.69 -39.65 -29.22
CA ALA A 14 -4.95 -39.18 -30.60
C ALA A 14 -6.31 -39.43 -31.29
N ALA A 15 -6.86 -38.35 -31.86
CA ALA A 15 -7.54 -38.38 -33.16
C ALA A 15 -7.14 -37.14 -33.98
N ARG A 16 -7.01 -37.33 -35.29
CA ARG A 16 -6.32 -36.49 -36.29
C ARG A 16 -7.25 -36.32 -37.49
N LYS A 17 -7.15 -35.17 -38.18
CA LYS A 17 -7.66 -34.84 -39.55
C LYS A 17 -9.19 -34.61 -39.60
N THR A 18 -9.78 -33.78 -40.44
CA THR A 18 -9.57 -33.31 -41.84
C THR A 18 -10.18 -31.88 -41.95
N SER A 19 -10.11 -31.03 -42.98
CA SER A 19 -9.90 -31.16 -44.42
C SER A 19 -9.72 -29.74 -44.99
N LYS A 20 -8.78 -29.56 -45.92
CA LYS A 20 -8.71 -28.43 -46.84
C LYS A 20 -9.91 -28.47 -47.79
N THR A 21 -10.56 -27.32 -48.00
CA THR A 21 -11.32 -27.05 -49.23
C THR A 21 -10.90 -25.69 -49.75
N ASN A 22 -10.33 -25.72 -50.96
CA ASN A 22 -9.95 -24.56 -51.75
C ASN A 22 -11.16 -23.97 -52.47
N SER A 23 -11.03 -22.67 -52.74
CA SER A 23 -11.63 -21.87 -53.82
C SER A 23 -13.09 -21.41 -53.70
N ARG A 24 -13.26 -20.10 -53.50
CA ARG A 24 -13.90 -19.20 -54.47
C ARG A 24 -13.65 -17.75 -54.07
N ALA A 25 -12.93 -17.04 -54.94
CA ALA A 25 -12.87 -15.59 -54.90
C ALA A 25 -14.28 -15.02 -55.12
N ARG A 26 -14.74 -14.19 -54.19
CA ARG A 26 -15.82 -13.22 -54.44
C ARG A 26 -15.27 -11.85 -54.06
N ILE A 27 -14.93 -11.08 -55.09
CA ILE A 27 -14.79 -9.64 -54.99
C ILE A 27 -16.22 -9.12 -54.87
N SER A 28 -16.56 -8.55 -53.72
CA SER A 28 -17.66 -7.60 -53.61
C SER A 28 -17.37 -6.65 -52.47
N SER A 29 -17.08 -5.42 -52.86
CA SER A 29 -17.34 -4.18 -52.13
C SER A 29 -18.45 -4.33 -51.10
N GLU A 30 -18.14 -4.04 -49.83
CA GLU A 30 -18.86 -3.09 -49.00
C GLU A 30 -18.24 -3.04 -47.59
N CYS A 31 -18.05 -1.82 -47.11
CA CYS A 31 -17.34 -1.47 -45.90
C CYS A 31 -18.20 -1.77 -44.67
N ILE A 32 -18.06 -2.96 -44.07
CA ILE A 32 -18.50 -3.19 -42.68
C ILE A 32 -17.45 -4.05 -42.00
N SER A 33 -16.45 -3.41 -41.41
CA SER A 33 -15.61 -4.03 -40.40
C SER A 33 -16.50 -4.35 -39.19
N PRO A 34 -16.57 -5.61 -38.72
CA PRO A 34 -17.01 -5.86 -37.36
C PRO A 34 -15.87 -5.37 -36.47
N VAL A 35 -15.95 -4.09 -36.08
CA VAL A 35 -15.18 -3.62 -34.93
C VAL A 35 -15.79 -4.35 -33.74
N GLU A 36 -15.24 -5.54 -33.44
CA GLU A 36 -15.31 -6.08 -32.10
C GLU A 36 -14.67 -5.03 -31.20
N GLN A 37 -15.52 -4.13 -30.69
CA GLN A 37 -15.20 -3.31 -29.54
C GLN A 37 -15.02 -4.27 -28.36
N LYS A 38 -13.83 -4.86 -28.26
CA LYS A 38 -13.24 -5.16 -26.97
C LYS A 38 -13.25 -3.84 -26.23
N SER A 39 -14.24 -3.63 -25.38
CA SER A 39 -14.14 -2.59 -24.37
C SER A 39 -12.86 -2.92 -23.61
N CYS A 40 -11.81 -2.14 -23.85
CA CYS A 40 -10.67 -2.08 -22.98
C CYS A 40 -11.23 -1.57 -21.66
N GLY A 41 -11.74 -2.47 -20.82
CA GLY A 41 -12.20 -2.14 -19.48
C GLY A 41 -11.07 -1.38 -18.84
N ARG A 42 -11.32 -0.11 -18.49
CA ARG A 42 -10.36 0.71 -17.76
C ARG A 42 -10.11 -0.06 -16.47
N ARG A 43 -9.00 -0.78 -16.39
CA ARG A 43 -8.51 -1.28 -15.12
C ARG A 43 -8.17 -0.03 -14.33
N GLU A 44 -8.95 0.20 -13.28
CA GLU A 44 -8.69 1.27 -12.34
C GLU A 44 -7.29 1.05 -11.75
N ASP A 45 -6.51 2.12 -11.67
CA ASP A 45 -5.13 2.05 -11.20
C ASP A 45 -5.15 1.63 -9.72
N PRO A 46 -4.50 0.52 -9.32
CA PRO A 46 -4.44 0.08 -7.93
C PRO A 46 -3.91 1.17 -6.97
N ALA A 47 -3.10 2.11 -7.47
CA ALA A 47 -2.63 3.24 -6.67
C ALA A 47 -3.77 4.19 -6.25
N VAL A 48 -4.87 4.26 -7.00
CA VAL A 48 -6.05 5.06 -6.64
C VAL A 48 -6.75 4.48 -5.42
N GLU A 49 -6.99 3.17 -5.40
CA GLU A 49 -7.58 2.47 -4.26
C GLU A 49 -6.67 2.60 -3.02
N ALA A 50 -5.37 2.35 -3.19
CA ALA A 50 -4.39 2.48 -2.11
C ALA A 50 -4.27 3.92 -1.58
N MET A 51 -4.45 4.94 -2.44
CA MET A 51 -4.47 6.34 -2.01
C MET A 51 -5.72 6.68 -1.19
N GLN A 52 -6.87 6.13 -1.57
CA GLN A 52 -8.11 6.30 -0.81
C GLN A 52 -8.02 5.63 0.57
N GLU A 53 -7.46 4.41 0.63
CA GLU A 53 -7.14 3.71 1.87
C GLU A 53 -6.18 4.53 2.75
N ALA A 54 -5.06 5.01 2.18
CA ALA A 54 -4.11 5.87 2.87
C ALA A 54 -4.78 7.12 3.46
N GLY A 55 -5.67 7.75 2.70
CA GLY A 55 -6.42 8.92 3.15
C GLY A 55 -7.34 8.62 4.33
N ALA A 56 -8.03 7.47 4.30
CA ALA A 56 -8.91 7.03 5.38
C ALA A 56 -8.12 6.74 6.67
N GLU A 57 -7.03 5.97 6.57
CA GLU A 57 -6.19 5.63 7.73
C GLU A 57 -5.54 6.86 8.36
N LEU A 58 -4.94 7.75 7.55
CA LEU A 58 -4.37 8.98 8.06
C LEU A 58 -5.43 9.86 8.75
N SER A 59 -6.62 9.95 8.17
CA SER A 59 -7.74 10.69 8.76
C SER A 59 -8.11 10.14 10.14
N ASP A 60 -8.15 8.81 10.32
CA ASP A 60 -8.45 8.18 11.60
C ASP A 60 -7.36 8.43 12.64
N ILE A 61 -6.08 8.39 12.26
CA ILE A 61 -4.96 8.78 13.14
C ILE A 61 -5.13 10.22 13.61
N PHE A 62 -5.34 11.17 12.68
CA PHE A 62 -5.50 12.59 13.05
C PHE A 62 -6.79 12.85 13.83
N LYS A 63 -7.83 12.05 13.65
CA LYS A 63 -9.06 12.11 14.44
C LYS A 63 -8.83 11.77 15.91
N GLN A 64 -7.95 10.81 16.21
CA GLN A 64 -7.56 10.50 17.60
C GLN A 64 -6.88 11.68 18.29
N LEU A 65 -6.12 12.49 17.54
CA LEU A 65 -5.46 13.68 18.07
C LEU A 65 -6.42 14.83 18.42
N LYS A 66 -7.73 14.70 18.13
CA LYS A 66 -8.75 15.62 18.65
C LYS A 66 -8.98 15.43 20.15
N ASP A 67 -8.67 14.25 20.70
CA ASP A 67 -8.68 14.02 22.13
C ASP A 67 -7.46 14.67 22.79
N GLU A 68 -7.71 15.56 23.76
CA GLU A 68 -6.68 16.34 24.42
C GLU A 68 -5.61 15.46 25.09
N ARG A 69 -6.03 14.35 25.72
CA ARG A 69 -5.10 13.44 26.41
C ARG A 69 -4.16 12.76 25.42
N THR A 70 -4.68 12.35 24.27
CA THR A 70 -3.90 11.74 23.20
C THR A 70 -2.93 12.74 22.58
N ALA A 71 -3.40 13.96 22.30
CA ALA A 71 -2.54 15.04 21.80
C ALA A 71 -1.40 15.38 22.78
N ALA A 72 -1.71 15.51 24.08
CA ALA A 72 -0.72 15.78 25.11
C ALA A 72 0.35 14.68 25.20
N LYS A 73 -0.05 13.40 25.11
CA LYS A 73 0.89 12.27 25.06
C LYS A 73 1.82 12.36 23.85
N LEU A 74 1.29 12.67 22.66
CA LEU A 74 2.09 12.81 21.45
C LEU A 74 3.10 13.97 21.58
N VAL A 75 2.65 15.13 22.05
CA VAL A 75 3.54 16.30 22.28
C VAL A 75 4.67 15.94 23.24
N ARG A 76 4.36 15.28 24.37
CA ARG A 76 5.38 14.83 25.33
C ARG A 76 6.35 13.84 24.70
N ALA A 77 5.85 12.86 23.94
CA ALA A 77 6.67 11.86 23.27
C ALA A 77 7.65 12.52 22.27
N ILE A 78 7.20 13.52 21.50
CA ILE A 78 8.06 14.27 20.57
C ILE A 78 9.13 15.05 21.34
N ARG A 79 8.75 15.80 22.37
CA ARG A 79 9.69 16.61 23.18
C ARG A 79 10.78 15.76 23.83
N CYS A 80 10.43 14.55 24.28
CA CYS A 80 11.36 13.64 24.95
C CYS A 80 11.98 12.60 24.01
N ARG A 81 11.74 12.72 22.69
CA ARG A 81 12.27 11.83 21.64
C ARG A 81 11.96 10.34 21.88
N ASP A 82 10.78 10.06 22.42
CA ASP A 82 10.34 8.71 22.75
C ASP A 82 9.68 8.06 21.52
N ALA A 83 10.49 7.36 20.71
CA ALA A 83 10.04 6.66 19.51
C ALA A 83 8.92 5.66 19.80
N ARG A 84 9.00 4.95 20.94
CA ARG A 84 8.04 3.90 21.29
C ARG A 84 6.70 4.52 21.67
N ALA A 85 6.69 5.62 22.42
CA ALA A 85 5.47 6.33 22.74
C ALA A 85 4.82 6.93 21.50
N VAL A 86 5.59 7.52 20.57
CA VAL A 86 5.04 7.99 19.29
C VAL A 86 4.47 6.81 18.49
N GLN A 87 5.20 5.71 18.38
CA GLN A 87 4.78 4.51 17.65
C GLN A 87 3.48 3.90 18.20
N ASN A 88 3.28 3.92 19.51
CA ASN A 88 2.05 3.42 20.14
C ASN A 88 0.83 4.32 19.93
N LEU A 89 1.04 5.58 19.53
CA LEU A 89 -0.02 6.57 19.27
C LEU A 89 -0.37 6.66 17.78
N ILE A 90 0.47 6.11 16.90
CA ILE A 90 0.25 6.06 15.46
C ILE A 90 0.00 4.62 15.02
N ASP A 91 -0.63 4.44 13.85
CA ASP A 91 -1.00 3.12 13.35
C ASP A 91 0.22 2.25 13.00
N CYS A 92 0.01 0.92 12.93
CA CYS A 92 1.00 -0.10 12.62
C CYS A 92 1.65 0.03 11.23
N HIS A 93 0.98 0.72 10.30
CA HIS A 93 1.50 1.01 8.96
C HIS A 93 2.48 2.19 8.92
N CYS A 94 2.60 2.92 10.03
CA CYS A 94 3.51 4.04 10.17
C CYS A 94 4.73 3.66 11.01
N ARG A 95 5.88 4.28 10.74
CA ARG A 95 7.09 4.16 11.53
C ARG A 95 7.72 5.51 11.80
N VAL A 96 8.27 5.67 13.01
CA VAL A 96 9.13 6.80 13.34
C VAL A 96 10.49 6.61 12.65
N VAL A 97 10.87 7.56 11.80
CA VAL A 97 12.16 7.51 11.09
C VAL A 97 13.25 8.19 11.89
N ASN A 98 13.02 9.43 12.31
CA ASN A 98 13.97 10.19 13.11
C ASN A 98 13.28 11.30 13.91
N PHE A 99 13.94 11.69 15.00
CA PHE A 99 13.66 12.94 15.70
C PHE A 99 14.69 13.98 15.28
N PHE A 100 14.24 15.20 15.08
CA PHE A 100 15.11 16.33 14.78
C PHE A 100 14.58 17.60 15.43
N CYS A 101 15.46 18.59 15.55
CA CYS A 101 15.13 19.86 16.15
C CYS A 101 15.35 20.95 15.10
N THR A 102 14.39 21.86 14.98
CA THR A 102 14.63 23.14 14.32
C THR A 102 14.96 24.20 15.38
N ARG A 103 15.06 25.47 14.97
CA ARG A 103 15.41 26.59 15.85
C ARG A 103 14.50 26.64 17.09
N ASP A 104 13.19 26.56 16.89
CA ASP A 104 12.17 26.73 17.91
C ASP A 104 11.19 25.56 18.03
N LYS A 105 11.45 24.43 17.36
CA LYS A 105 10.56 23.26 17.36
C LYS A 105 11.30 21.96 17.57
N ASP A 106 10.61 21.02 18.18
CA ASP A 106 10.98 19.61 18.23
C ASP A 106 10.07 18.85 17.25
N CYS A 107 10.68 18.06 16.39
CA CYS A 107 9.98 17.40 15.28
C CYS A 107 10.25 15.90 15.26
N VAL A 108 9.30 15.16 14.73
CA VAL A 108 9.43 13.74 14.38
C VAL A 108 9.03 13.55 12.93
N ARG A 109 9.82 12.80 12.16
CA ARG A 109 9.45 12.33 10.83
C ARG A 109 8.80 10.97 10.92
N ILE A 110 7.62 10.87 10.35
CA ILE A 110 6.84 9.64 10.27
C ILE A 110 6.78 9.21 8.80
N PHE A 111 6.99 7.92 8.58
CA PHE A 111 6.86 7.27 7.28
C PHE A 111 5.75 6.23 7.36
N CYS A 112 4.76 6.31 6.50
CA CYS A 112 3.69 5.33 6.40
C CYS A 112 3.65 4.73 4.98
N ALA A 113 3.29 3.47 4.88
CA ALA A 113 3.15 2.78 3.59
C ALA A 113 1.82 2.01 3.54
N PHE A 114 1.07 2.21 2.47
CA PHE A 114 -0.30 1.74 2.29
C PHE A 114 -0.44 0.96 0.99
N GLY A 115 -1.49 0.15 0.89
CA GLY A 115 -1.73 -0.75 -0.25
C GLY A 115 -0.96 -2.07 -0.16
N ARG A 116 -1.36 -3.03 -1.00
CA ARG A 116 -0.90 -4.43 -0.94
C ARG A 116 0.60 -4.58 -1.20
N ASN A 117 1.23 -3.65 -1.92
CA ASN A 117 2.67 -3.66 -2.19
C ASN A 117 3.34 -2.32 -1.86
N HIS A 118 2.84 -1.58 -0.87
CA HIS A 118 3.30 -0.22 -0.58
C HIS A 118 3.14 0.71 -1.79
N ASP A 119 2.02 0.55 -2.51
CA ASP A 119 1.67 1.30 -3.71
C ASP A 119 1.63 2.82 -3.44
N VAL A 120 1.36 3.21 -2.18
CA VAL A 120 1.44 4.58 -1.72
C VAL A 120 2.33 4.68 -0.49
N THR A 121 3.28 5.60 -0.51
CA THR A 121 4.10 5.95 0.66
C THR A 121 3.92 7.41 1.00
N VAL A 122 3.68 7.71 2.28
CA VAL A 122 3.52 9.07 2.79
C VAL A 122 4.58 9.32 3.85
N SER A 123 5.30 10.43 3.72
CA SER A 123 6.21 10.90 4.76
C SER A 123 5.79 12.30 5.19
N PHE A 124 5.66 12.51 6.49
CA PHE A 124 5.30 13.80 7.04
C PHE A 124 6.02 14.06 8.35
N ASP A 125 6.19 15.33 8.66
CA ASP A 125 6.84 15.79 9.88
C ASP A 125 5.78 16.38 10.82
N ILE A 126 5.77 15.96 12.08
CA ILE A 126 5.01 16.62 13.14
C ILE A 126 5.98 17.44 13.96
N CYS A 127 5.79 18.76 13.99
CA CYS A 127 6.63 19.68 14.73
C CYS A 127 5.82 20.39 15.82
N VAL A 128 6.32 20.33 17.05
CA VAL A 128 5.76 21.03 18.21
C VAL A 128 6.68 22.17 18.62
N LYS A 129 6.10 23.33 18.95
CA LYS A 129 6.89 24.46 19.45
C LYS A 129 7.57 24.06 20.76
N ARG A 130 8.87 24.34 20.83
CA ARG A 130 9.67 24.08 22.02
C ARG A 130 9.28 25.07 23.10
N GLU A 131 8.72 24.57 24.18
CA GLU A 131 8.68 25.31 25.45
C GLU A 131 10.02 25.13 26.16
N VAL A 132 10.43 26.17 26.88
CA VAL A 132 11.64 26.12 27.68
C VAL A 132 11.35 25.24 28.90
N ASP A 133 11.75 23.97 28.80
CA ASP A 133 11.91 22.93 29.83
C ASP A 133 10.78 21.93 30.19
N GLU A 134 11.20 20.67 30.34
CA GLU A 134 10.94 19.74 31.47
C GLU A 134 11.81 18.46 31.34
N CYS A 135 11.91 17.88 30.14
CA CYS A 135 12.69 16.63 29.92
C CYS A 135 14.22 16.79 30.00
N ARG A 136 14.77 18.02 29.94
CA ARG A 136 16.22 18.28 30.13
C ARG A 136 16.66 18.28 31.59
N ARG A 137 15.74 18.36 32.56
CA ARG A 137 16.05 18.46 33.99
C ARG A 137 16.22 17.12 34.71
N GLN A 138 16.00 15.99 34.02
CA GLN A 138 16.06 14.65 34.63
C GLN A 138 17.34 13.86 34.27
N PHE A 139 18.31 14.47 33.60
CA PHE A 139 19.55 13.80 33.15
C PHE A 139 20.84 14.45 33.66
N TRP A 140 20.78 15.19 34.78
CA TRP A 140 21.97 15.68 35.49
C TRP A 140 21.99 15.12 36.91
#